data_AF-A0AAV6MCY5-F1
#
_entry.id   AF-A0AAV6MCY5-F1
#
_cell.length_a   1.000
_cell.length_b   1.000
_cell.length_c   1.000
_cell.angle_alpha   90.00
_cell.angle_beta   90.00
_cell.angle_gamma   90.00
#
_symmetry.space_group_name_H-M   'P 1'
#
loop_
_entity.id
_entity.type
_entity.pdbx_description
1 polymer ?
#
loop_
_entity_poly.entity_id
_entity_poly.type
_entity_poly.pdbx_seq_one_letter_code
_entity_poly.pdbx_strand_id
1 'polypeptide(L)'
;MYINKDTFSKAIDPSMHIDEETLGSICTVADLAGHCCAREPYQRPDMSHAVNVLSSLVDVWKPTEPDSEDTLGIDLEMSLPQALKRWQAFEGNSNLDMTSSSSSLLASGDNTQSSIPNRPPGFANSFTSLDAR
;
A
#
# COMPACT_ATOMS: atom_id res chain seq x y z
N MET A 1 -11.95 -14.37 16.78
CA MET A 1 -10.82 -15.32 16.71
C MET A 1 -10.04 -15.17 18.01
N TYR A 2 -9.80 -16.25 18.77
CA TYR A 2 -9.01 -16.14 20.01
C TYR A 2 -7.53 -16.20 19.65
N ILE A 3 -6.81 -15.08 19.76
CA ILE A 3 -5.36 -15.06 19.61
C ILE A 3 -4.75 -15.54 20.93
N ASN A 4 -4.14 -16.72 20.89
CA ASN A 4 -3.28 -17.15 21.98
C ASN A 4 -1.95 -16.39 21.85
N LYS A 5 -1.65 -15.54 22.83
CA LYS A 5 -0.43 -14.70 22.84
C LYS A 5 0.86 -15.50 22.66
N ASP A 6 0.96 -16.69 23.25
CA ASP A 6 2.17 -17.52 23.20
C ASP A 6 2.38 -18.16 21.82
N THR A 7 1.29 -18.48 21.13
CA THR A 7 1.34 -19.00 19.75
C THR A 7 1.52 -17.88 18.74
N PHE A 8 0.91 -16.72 18.99
CA PHE A 8 0.93 -15.59 18.09
C PHE A 8 2.33 -14.98 17.95
N SER A 9 3.11 -14.93 19.04
CA SER A 9 4.51 -14.47 18.98
C SER A 9 5.37 -15.25 17.97
N LYS A 10 5.06 -16.54 17.74
CA LYS A 10 5.75 -17.39 16.75
C LYS A 10 5.36 -17.09 15.31
N ALA A 11 4.24 -16.41 15.09
CA ALA A 11 3.77 -16.02 13.77
C ALA A 11 4.30 -14.65 13.33
N ILE A 12 4.90 -13.88 14.26
CA ILE A 12 5.51 -12.59 13.94
C ILE A 12 6.82 -12.83 13.20
N ASP A 13 7.10 -11.97 12.22
CA ASP A 13 8.32 -12.04 11.41
C ASP A 13 9.57 -11.97 12.32
N PRO A 14 10.47 -12.97 12.27
CA PRO A 14 11.70 -12.99 13.08
C PRO A 14 12.68 -11.86 12.78
N SER A 15 12.57 -11.21 11.62
CA SER A 15 13.42 -10.07 11.23
C SER A 15 13.01 -8.77 11.94
N MET A 16 11.83 -8.72 12.54
CA MET A 16 11.40 -7.60 13.37
C MET A 16 12.11 -7.64 14.73
N HIS A 17 12.70 -6.53 15.14
CA HIS A 17 13.19 -6.36 16.52
C HIS A 17 11.98 -6.11 17.44
N ILE A 18 11.62 -7.11 18.25
CA ILE A 18 10.42 -7.07 19.09
C ILE A 18 10.82 -6.86 20.55
N ASP A 19 10.53 -5.68 21.08
CA ASP A 19 10.50 -5.39 22.51
C ASP A 19 9.13 -5.75 23.13
N GLU A 20 9.05 -5.87 24.45
CA GLU A 20 7.80 -6.20 25.16
C GLU A 20 6.66 -5.21 24.85
N GLU A 21 7.00 -3.92 24.74
CA GLU A 21 6.06 -2.85 24.37
C GLU A 21 5.54 -3.03 22.94
N THR A 22 6.43 -3.28 21.97
CA THR A 22 6.03 -3.53 20.58
C THR A 22 5.24 -4.84 20.42
N LEU A 23 5.54 -5.87 21.20
CA LEU A 23 4.73 -7.09 21.21
C LEU A 23 3.31 -6.78 21.70
N GLY A 24 3.19 -5.92 22.70
CA GLY A 24 1.91 -5.40 23.21
C GLY A 24 1.10 -4.72 22.11
N SER A 25 1.70 -3.78 21.39
CA SER A 25 1.02 -3.04 20.31
C SER A 25 0.61 -3.95 19.14
N ILE A 26 1.47 -4.89 18.72
CA ILE A 26 1.15 -5.87 17.68
C ILE A 26 -0.03 -6.75 18.12
N CYS A 27 -0.03 -7.24 19.36
CA CYS A 27 -1.14 -8.05 19.89
C CYS A 27 -2.46 -7.26 19.86
N THR A 28 -2.45 -5.99 20.27
CA THR A 28 -3.65 -5.13 20.24
C THR A 28 -4.20 -4.95 18.83
N VAL A 29 -3.34 -4.72 17.84
CA VAL A 29 -3.75 -4.58 16.42
C VAL A 29 -4.27 -5.91 15.87
N ALA A 30 -3.62 -7.03 16.22
CA ALA A 30 -4.03 -8.36 15.77
C ALA A 30 -5.39 -8.77 16.35
N ASP A 31 -5.65 -8.48 17.63
CA ASP A 31 -6.96 -8.69 18.26
C ASP A 31 -8.05 -7.86 17.58
N LEU A 32 -7.77 -6.58 17.31
CA LEU A 32 -8.70 -5.70 16.57
C LEU A 32 -9.00 -6.25 15.17
N ALA A 33 -7.97 -6.66 14.43
CA ALA A 33 -8.12 -7.27 13.10
C ALA A 33 -8.98 -8.54 13.16
N GLY A 34 -8.80 -9.36 14.21
CA GLY A 34 -9.61 -10.55 14.46
C GLY A 34 -11.10 -10.25 14.65
N HIS A 35 -11.45 -9.12 15.28
CA HIS A 35 -12.84 -8.67 15.41
C HIS A 35 -13.38 -8.05 14.11
N CYS A 36 -12.59 -7.22 13.43
CA CYS A 36 -12.96 -6.62 12.14
C CYS A 36 -13.25 -7.68 11.07
N CYS A 37 -12.53 -8.80 11.09
CA CYS A 37 -12.67 -9.91 10.15
C CYS A 37 -13.64 -11.00 10.62
N ALA A 38 -14.48 -10.74 11.64
CA ALA A 38 -15.50 -11.70 12.06
C ALA A 38 -16.43 -12.09 10.89
N ARG A 39 -16.80 -13.37 10.84
CA ARG A 39 -17.68 -13.91 9.80
C ARG A 39 -19.03 -13.19 9.82
N GLU A 40 -19.56 -12.99 11.01
CA GLU A 40 -20.83 -12.32 11.24
C GLU A 40 -20.65 -10.80 11.37
N PRO A 41 -21.38 -9.98 10.59
CA PRO A 41 -21.23 -8.53 10.61
C PRO A 41 -21.45 -7.88 11.99
N TYR A 42 -22.36 -8.42 12.79
CA TYR A 42 -22.70 -7.87 14.11
C TYR A 42 -21.62 -8.10 15.18
N GLN A 43 -20.63 -8.94 14.91
CA GLN A 43 -19.46 -9.11 15.79
C GLN A 43 -18.32 -8.15 15.43
N ARG A 44 -18.43 -7.44 14.30
CA ARG A 44 -17.44 -6.47 13.88
C ARG A 44 -17.64 -5.18 14.70
N PRO A 45 -16.56 -4.56 15.16
CA PRO A 45 -16.66 -3.33 15.91
C PRO A 45 -17.14 -2.19 15.00
N ASP A 46 -17.83 -1.21 15.58
CA ASP A 46 -18.05 0.07 14.92
C ASP A 46 -16.71 0.76 14.66
N MET A 47 -16.65 1.58 13.60
CA MET A 47 -15.46 2.34 13.23
C MET A 47 -14.98 3.23 14.37
N SER A 48 -15.87 3.79 15.19
CA SER A 48 -15.49 4.58 16.37
C SER A 48 -14.65 3.77 17.35
N HIS A 49 -14.98 2.49 17.55
CA HIS A 49 -14.20 1.61 18.41
C HIS A 49 -12.84 1.28 17.81
N ALA A 50 -12.79 0.98 16.50
CA ALA A 50 -11.51 0.74 15.82
C ALA A 50 -10.57 1.95 15.90
N VAL A 51 -11.09 3.17 15.67
CA VAL A 51 -10.30 4.41 15.76
C VAL A 51 -9.80 4.65 17.18
N ASN A 52 -10.65 4.45 18.19
CA ASN A 52 -10.24 4.62 19.58
C ASN A 52 -9.09 3.67 19.96
N VAL A 53 -9.18 2.39 19.58
CA VAL A 53 -8.11 1.41 19.83
C VAL A 53 -6.81 1.79 19.11
N LEU A 54 -6.89 2.22 17.85
CA LEU A 54 -5.70 2.59 17.07
C LEU A 54 -5.09 3.93 17.52
N SER A 55 -5.89 4.86 18.03
CA SER A 55 -5.43 6.20 18.43
C SER A 55 -4.33 6.15 19.49
N SER A 56 -4.37 5.20 20.43
CA SER A 56 -3.33 5.05 21.45
C SER A 56 -2.00 4.52 20.92
N LEU A 57 -1.98 4.02 19.68
CA LEU A 57 -0.79 3.43 19.05
C LEU A 57 -0.13 4.36 18.03
N VAL A 58 -0.79 5.47 17.68
CA VAL A 58 -0.27 6.44 16.68
C VAL A 58 1.05 7.05 17.14
N ASP A 59 1.18 7.34 18.43
CA ASP A 59 2.39 8.00 18.97
C ASP A 59 3.64 7.12 18.91
N VAL A 60 3.46 5.79 18.90
CA VAL A 60 4.55 4.81 18.90
C VAL A 60 4.90 4.38 17.47
N TRP A 61 3.98 4.54 16.53
CA TRP A 61 4.20 4.13 15.15
C TRP A 61 5.13 5.10 14.41
N LYS A 62 6.24 4.56 13.90
CA LYS A 62 7.17 5.26 13.03
C LYS A 62 7.16 4.60 11.65
N PRO A 63 6.80 5.30 10.58
CA PRO A 63 7.02 4.82 9.23
C PRO A 63 8.50 4.53 9.02
N THR A 64 8.84 3.42 8.37
CA THR A 64 10.18 3.24 7.83
C THR A 64 10.44 4.38 6.87
N GLU A 65 11.55 5.11 7.03
CA GLU A 65 11.92 6.11 6.04
C GLU A 65 12.01 5.41 4.67
N PRO A 66 11.45 6.00 3.60
CA PRO A 66 11.63 5.42 2.29
C PRO A 66 13.13 5.37 2.04
N ASP A 67 13.68 4.17 1.88
CA ASP A 67 15.02 4.02 1.33
C ASP A 67 15.02 4.87 0.04
N SER A 68 15.90 5.87 -0.02
CA SER A 68 15.91 6.87 -1.11
C SER A 68 15.99 6.22 -2.50
N GLU A 69 16.47 4.98 -2.53
CA GLU A 69 16.67 4.14 -3.71
C GLU A 69 15.41 3.35 -4.13
N ASP A 70 14.44 3.15 -3.22
CA ASP A 70 13.18 2.41 -3.44
C ASP A 70 11.96 3.35 -3.55
N THR A 71 12.20 4.61 -3.91
CA THR A 71 11.14 5.54 -4.32
C THR A 71 10.62 5.14 -5.71
N LEU A 72 9.94 3.99 -5.81
CA LEU A 72 9.10 3.58 -6.94
C LEU A 72 7.82 4.43 -7.03
N GLY A 73 7.90 5.69 -6.59
CA GLY A 73 6.86 6.70 -6.70
C GLY A 73 7.19 7.66 -7.84
N ILE A 74 6.15 8.22 -8.46
CA ILE A 74 6.32 9.34 -9.38
C ILE A 74 6.92 10.49 -8.57
N ASP A 75 8.12 10.94 -8.92
CA ASP A 75 8.71 12.17 -8.39
C ASP A 75 7.81 13.36 -8.77
N LEU A 76 6.98 13.83 -7.83
CA LEU A 76 6.04 14.94 -8.06
C LEU A 76 6.74 16.30 -8.22
N GLU A 77 8.01 16.40 -7.84
CA GLU A 77 8.84 17.60 -8.06
C GLU A 77 9.39 17.64 -9.49
N MET A 78 9.27 16.54 -10.26
CA MET A 78 9.67 16.51 -11.65
C MET A 78 8.66 17.24 -12.55
N SER A 79 9.15 18.16 -13.37
CA SER A 79 8.30 18.82 -14.36
C SER A 79 7.82 17.82 -15.43
N LEU A 80 6.59 18.02 -15.94
CA LEU A 80 6.00 17.17 -16.98
C LEU A 80 6.92 16.94 -18.21
N PRO A 81 7.68 17.94 -18.71
CA PRO A 81 8.64 17.72 -19.79
C PRO A 81 9.80 16.78 -19.42
N GLN A 82 10.26 16.80 -18.17
CA GLN A 82 11.31 15.89 -17.70
C GLN A 82 10.78 14.47 -17.53
N ALA A 83 9.55 14.33 -17.03
CA ALA A 83 8.86 13.04 -16.92
C ALA A 83 8.70 12.38 -18.30
N LEU A 84 8.27 13.16 -19.30
CA LEU A 84 8.13 12.70 -20.68
C LEU A 84 9.47 12.22 -21.28
N LYS A 85 10.56 12.97 -21.06
CA LYS A 85 11.90 12.59 -21.54
C LYS A 85 12.38 11.28 -20.92
N ARG A 86 12.18 11.10 -19.60
CA ARG A 86 12.53 9.84 -18.94
C ARG A 86 11.74 8.68 -19.52
N TRP A 87 10.41 8.83 -19.67
CA TRP A 87 9.55 7.80 -20.25
C TRP A 87 9.99 7.38 -21.67
N GLN A 88 10.26 8.35 -22.56
CA GLN A 88 10.76 8.09 -23.91
C GLN A 88 12.12 7.37 -23.93
N ALA A 89 13.01 7.69 -22.98
CA ALA A 89 14.33 7.05 -22.88
C ALA A 89 14.23 5.57 -22.47
N PHE A 90 13.24 5.19 -21.66
CA PHE A 90 13.00 3.79 -21.28
C PHE A 90 12.39 2.98 -22.42
N GLU A 91 11.49 3.57 -23.21
CA GLU A 91 10.84 2.89 -24.35
C GLU A 91 11.84 2.57 -25.47
N GLY A 92 12.83 3.46 -25.68
CA GLY A 92 13.89 3.29 -26.68
C GLY A 92 14.97 2.25 -26.35
N ASN A 93 15.01 1.73 -25.11
CA ASN A 93 16.02 0.76 -24.67
C ASN A 93 15.52 -0.70 -24.70
N SER A 94 14.39 -0.96 -25.39
CA SER A 94 13.74 -2.28 -25.48
C SER A 94 14.37 -3.25 -26.48
N ASN A 95 15.50 -2.90 -27.09
CA ASN A 95 16.34 -3.83 -27.84
C ASN A 95 17.61 -4.09 -27.02
N LEU A 96 17.58 -5.06 -26.10
CA LEU A 96 18.72 -5.91 -25.73
C LEU A 96 18.28 -6.90 -24.62
N ASP A 97 18.29 -8.17 -25.01
CA ASP A 97 18.51 -9.38 -24.21
C ASP A 97 17.43 -9.83 -23.19
N MET A 98 16.49 -10.63 -23.71
CA MET A 98 15.64 -11.54 -22.96
C MET A 98 16.45 -12.76 -22.48
N THR A 99 17.55 -12.59 -21.75
CA THR A 99 18.15 -13.67 -20.95
C THR A 99 18.92 -13.10 -19.77
N SER A 100 18.26 -12.98 -18.61
CA SER A 100 18.79 -13.22 -17.24
C SER A 100 18.07 -12.34 -16.20
N SER A 101 17.06 -12.94 -15.56
CA SER A 101 16.69 -12.77 -14.15
C SER A 101 16.30 -11.36 -13.62
N SER A 102 14.98 -11.16 -13.58
CA SER A 102 14.22 -10.67 -12.42
C SER A 102 14.35 -9.19 -12.03
N SER A 103 13.66 -8.31 -12.75
CA SER A 103 13.05 -7.11 -12.17
C SER A 103 11.59 -7.03 -12.60
N SER A 104 10.70 -7.15 -11.61
CA SER A 104 9.25 -7.21 -11.73
C SER A 104 8.67 -5.85 -12.14
N LEU A 105 8.95 -5.39 -13.35
CA LEU A 105 8.27 -4.25 -13.99
C LEU A 105 7.63 -4.66 -15.31
N LEU A 106 7.23 -5.93 -15.41
CA LEU A 106 6.26 -6.30 -16.42
C LEU A 106 4.90 -5.78 -15.96
N ALA A 107 4.46 -4.73 -16.65
CA ALA A 107 3.05 -4.52 -16.93
C ALA A 107 2.48 -5.88 -17.36
N SER A 108 1.80 -6.55 -16.44
CA SER A 108 1.02 -7.73 -16.76
C SER A 108 0.07 -7.34 -17.89
N GLY A 109 0.32 -7.91 -19.07
CA GLY A 109 -0.53 -7.81 -20.25
C GLY A 109 -1.85 -8.56 -20.11
N ASP A 110 -2.37 -8.71 -18.89
CA ASP A 110 -3.65 -9.32 -18.61
C ASP A 110 -4.61 -8.22 -18.18
N ASN A 111 -5.44 -7.84 -19.14
CA ASN A 111 -6.64 -7.05 -18.95
C ASN A 111 -7.47 -7.62 -17.78
N THR A 112 -7.71 -6.85 -16.73
CA THR A 112 -8.99 -6.76 -16.01
C THR A 112 -8.91 -5.64 -14.97
N GLN A 113 -9.60 -4.54 -15.25
CA GLN A 113 -10.07 -3.52 -14.28
C GLN A 113 -9.09 -3.07 -13.16
N SER A 114 -8.22 -2.09 -13.43
CA SER A 114 -7.84 -1.07 -12.43
C SER A 114 -7.24 0.20 -13.09
N SER A 115 -7.75 0.57 -14.26
CA SER A 115 -7.23 1.66 -15.08
C SER A 115 -7.74 3.05 -14.70
N ILE A 116 -7.57 3.49 -13.45
CA ILE A 116 -7.61 4.94 -13.10
C ILE A 116 -6.64 5.23 -11.93
N PRO A 117 -5.60 6.05 -12.13
CA PRO A 117 -4.86 6.68 -11.03
C PRO A 117 -5.75 7.70 -10.31
N ASN A 118 -5.68 7.77 -8.98
CA ASN A 118 -6.45 8.74 -8.20
C ASN A 118 -6.22 10.15 -8.74
N ARG A 119 -7.30 10.75 -9.21
CA ARG A 119 -7.38 12.10 -9.77
C ARG A 119 -6.52 13.09 -8.96
N PRO A 120 -5.58 13.83 -9.59
CA PRO A 120 -4.82 14.86 -8.89
C PRO A 120 -5.74 16.02 -8.45
N PRO A 121 -5.49 16.62 -7.28
CA PRO A 121 -6.31 17.75 -6.79
C PRO A 121 -6.19 18.93 -7.77
N GLY A 122 -7.33 19.41 -8.29
CA GLY A 122 -7.40 20.56 -9.21
C GLY A 122 -7.86 20.26 -10.65
N PHE A 123 -8.10 19.00 -11.02
CA PHE A 123 -8.62 18.66 -12.36
C PHE A 123 -10.11 19.06 -12.50
N ALA A 124 -10.53 19.66 -13.62
CA ALA A 124 -11.88 20.23 -13.81
C ALA A 124 -13.03 19.18 -13.80
N ASN A 125 -14.23 19.57 -13.35
CA ASN A 125 -15.44 18.74 -13.24
C ASN A 125 -16.32 18.68 -14.51
N SER A 126 -15.78 18.88 -15.72
CA SER A 126 -16.65 18.93 -16.90
C SER A 126 -15.97 18.49 -18.18
N PHE A 127 -16.26 17.26 -18.57
CA PHE A 127 -16.58 16.95 -19.96
C PHE A 127 -18.01 16.43 -19.95
N THR A 128 -18.97 17.30 -20.25
CA THR A 128 -20.37 16.92 -20.39
C THR A 128 -20.55 16.11 -21.66
N SER A 129 -21.13 14.92 -21.49
CA SER A 129 -21.59 14.00 -22.53
C SER A 129 -22.44 14.73 -23.58
N LEU A 130 -22.02 14.72 -24.85
CA LEU A 130 -22.89 15.02 -25.98
C LEU A 130 -22.44 14.47 -27.34
N ASP A 131 -21.38 13.67 -27.42
CA ASP A 131 -20.99 13.05 -28.70
C ASP A 131 -21.14 11.53 -28.64
N ALA A 132 -22.36 11.09 -28.94
CA ALA A 132 -22.67 9.72 -29.31
C ALA A 132 -23.21 9.77 -30.75
N ARG A 133 -22.34 9.53 -31.73
CA ARG A 133 -22.70 9.09 -33.08
C ARG A 133 -21.72 8.03 -33.55
#